data_AF-A0A3G8WJG1-F1
#
_entry.id   AF-A0A3G8WJG1-F1
#
_cell.length_a   1.000
_cell.length_b   1.000
_cell.length_c   1.000
_cell.angle_alpha   90.00
_cell.angle_beta   90.00
_cell.angle_gamma   90.00
#
_symmetry.space_group_name_H-M   'P 1'
#
loop_
_entity.id
_entity.type
_entity.pdbx_description
1 polymer ?
#
loop_
_entity_poly.entity_id
_entity_poly.type
_entity_poly.pdbx_seq_one_letter_code
_entity_poly.pdbx_strand_id
1 'polypeptide(L)'
;MDFSNYNKEMLTIDLAKANVAAIKYFAFFALIFGLPYYFIWGFNSKPIFENENLILNIAFPFFLFLFGIVIHELVHGFFFAKYAEKGFKSVKFGVLWKMLTPYAHCKEPLK
;
A
#
# COMPACT_ATOMS: atom_id res chain seq x y z
N MET A 1 -2.87 18.62 -29.08
CA MET A 1 -3.02 17.19 -29.41
C MET A 1 -4.40 17.04 -30.03
N ASP A 2 -4.49 16.47 -31.23
CA ASP A 2 -5.76 16.20 -31.91
C ASP A 2 -6.29 14.83 -31.45
N PHE A 3 -7.40 14.84 -30.72
CA PHE A 3 -8.04 13.64 -30.18
C PHE A 3 -9.26 13.18 -31.00
N SER A 4 -9.48 13.73 -32.20
CA SER A 4 -10.65 13.47 -33.05
C SER A 4 -10.88 12.00 -33.43
N ASN A 5 -9.83 11.18 -33.44
CA ASN A 5 -9.89 9.74 -33.76
C ASN A 5 -9.81 8.81 -32.52
N TYR A 6 -9.97 9.34 -31.29
CA TYR A 6 -9.87 8.53 -30.06
C TYR A 6 -11.24 8.33 -29.39
N ASN A 7 -11.51 7.10 -28.96
CA ASN A 7 -12.65 6.77 -28.11
C ASN A 7 -12.24 6.82 -26.64
N LYS A 8 -12.97 7.60 -25.83
CA LYS A 8 -12.73 7.69 -24.39
C LYS A 8 -13.52 6.61 -23.67
N GLU A 9 -12.82 5.70 -22.98
CA GLU A 9 -13.44 4.69 -22.13
C GLU A 9 -13.20 5.01 -20.64
N MET A 10 -14.20 4.75 -19.81
CA MET A 10 -14.09 4.89 -18.37
C MET A 10 -13.51 3.60 -17.78
N LEU A 11 -12.28 3.67 -17.29
CA LEU A 11 -11.62 2.57 -16.60
C LEU A 11 -11.69 2.79 -15.08
N THR A 12 -12.83 2.44 -14.49
CA THR A 12 -13.00 2.43 -13.03
C THR A 12 -13.11 0.99 -12.54
N ILE A 13 -12.46 0.70 -11.41
CA ILE A 13 -12.56 -0.59 -10.73
C ILE A 13 -13.35 -0.39 -9.43
N ASP A 14 -14.22 -1.34 -9.15
CA ASP A 14 -14.89 -1.41 -7.86
C ASP A 14 -13.87 -1.71 -6.74
N LEU A 15 -14.02 -1.05 -5.59
CA LEU A 15 -13.05 -1.19 -4.50
C LEU A 15 -12.99 -2.61 -3.93
N ALA A 16 -14.09 -3.36 -3.93
CA ALA A 16 -14.05 -4.75 -3.48
C ALA A 16 -13.21 -5.61 -4.44
N LYS A 17 -13.34 -5.38 -5.75
CA LYS A 17 -12.49 -6.05 -6.76
C LYS A 17 -11.01 -5.68 -6.58
N ALA A 18 -10.71 -4.41 -6.30
CA ALA A 18 -9.35 -3.97 -6.02
C ALA A 18 -8.78 -4.65 -4.76
N ASN A 19 -9.56 -4.78 -3.69
CA ASN A 19 -9.14 -5.47 -2.46
C ASN A 19 -8.88 -6.96 -2.69
N VAL A 20 -9.71 -7.64 -3.49
CA VAL A 20 -9.47 -9.05 -3.87
C VAL A 20 -8.16 -9.18 -4.65
N ALA A 21 -7.90 -8.28 -5.60
CA ALA A 21 -6.63 -8.26 -6.31
C ALA A 21 -5.45 -8.02 -5.36
N ALA A 22 -5.57 -7.08 -4.42
CA ALA A 22 -4.54 -6.81 -3.41
C ALA A 22 -4.22 -8.05 -2.56
N ILE A 23 -5.23 -8.77 -2.07
CA ILE A 23 -5.05 -10.02 -1.31
C ILE A 23 -4.36 -11.09 -2.16
N LYS A 24 -4.75 -11.22 -3.44
CA LYS A 24 -4.13 -12.16 -4.37
C LYS A 24 -2.64 -11.86 -4.55
N TYR A 25 -2.27 -10.61 -4.77
CA TYR A 25 -0.87 -10.20 -4.89
C TYR A 25 -0.10 -10.37 -3.57
N PHE A 26 -0.71 -10.02 -2.44
CA PHE A 26 -0.14 -10.26 -1.13
C PHE A 26 0.20 -11.74 -0.93
N ALA A 27 -0.76 -12.64 -1.19
CA ALA A 27 -0.54 -14.08 -1.07
C ALA A 27 0.56 -14.57 -2.04
N PHE A 28 0.55 -14.09 -3.29
CA PHE A 28 1.54 -14.45 -4.28
C PHE A 28 2.97 -14.07 -3.84
N PHE A 29 3.17 -12.82 -3.43
CA PHE A 29 4.48 -12.36 -2.97
C PHE A 29 4.87 -12.98 -1.62
N ALA A 30 3.92 -13.20 -0.71
CA ALA A 30 4.16 -13.90 0.55
C ALA A 30 4.66 -15.33 0.31
N LEU A 31 4.15 -16.04 -0.71
CA LEU A 31 4.66 -17.37 -1.06
C LEU A 31 6.05 -17.28 -1.70
N ILE A 32 6.24 -16.38 -2.66
CA ILE A 32 7.51 -16.23 -3.38
C ILE A 32 8.66 -15.86 -2.44
N PHE A 33 8.43 -14.99 -1.46
CA PHE A 33 9.48 -14.55 -0.53
C PHE A 33 9.47 -15.35 0.77
N GLY A 34 8.29 -15.73 1.27
CA GLY A 34 8.15 -16.44 2.53
C GLY A 34 8.59 -17.90 2.46
N LEU A 35 8.33 -18.61 1.35
CA LEU A 35 8.77 -20.01 1.23
C LEU A 35 10.30 -20.14 1.22
N PRO A 36 11.06 -19.41 0.39
CA PRO A 36 12.52 -19.46 0.46
C PRO A 36 13.04 -19.05 1.82
N TYR A 37 12.45 -18.00 2.43
CA TYR A 37 12.82 -17.59 3.78
C TYR A 37 12.66 -18.74 4.79
N TYR A 38 11.50 -19.41 4.77
CA TYR A 38 11.24 -20.54 5.65
C TYR A 38 12.21 -21.71 5.43
N PHE A 39 12.53 -22.06 4.19
CA PHE A 39 13.45 -23.17 3.91
C PHE A 39 14.90 -22.87 4.31
N ILE A 40 15.34 -21.60 4.26
CA ILE A 40 16.71 -21.21 4.61
C ILE A 40 16.87 -21.03 6.13
N TRP A 41 15.91 -20.36 6.78
CA TRP A 41 16.04 -19.92 8.19
C TRP A 41 15.08 -20.62 9.16
N GLY A 42 14.04 -21.30 8.67
CA GLY A 42 12.98 -21.89 9.51
C GLY A 42 12.17 -20.84 10.28
N PHE A 43 11.45 -21.28 11.31
CA PHE A 43 10.74 -20.39 12.24
C PHE A 43 11.60 -19.96 13.46
N ASN A 44 12.91 -20.21 13.43
CA ASN A 44 13.82 -19.86 14.53
C ASN A 44 14.14 -18.36 14.59
N SER A 45 13.26 -17.51 14.06
CA SER A 45 13.35 -16.07 14.22
C SER A 45 13.08 -15.73 15.68
N LYS A 46 14.15 -15.51 16.45
CA LYS A 46 14.03 -14.77 17.70
C LYS A 46 13.33 -13.44 17.39
N PRO A 47 12.32 -13.03 18.16
CA PRO A 47 11.70 -11.74 17.93
C PRO A 47 12.79 -10.67 18.00
N ILE A 48 12.74 -9.70 17.08
CA ILE A 48 13.74 -8.62 16.95
C ILE A 48 13.91 -7.88 18.29
N PHE A 49 12.86 -7.90 19.12
CA PHE A 49 12.87 -7.49 20.51
C PHE A 49 12.29 -8.61 21.38
N GLU A 50 13.15 -9.30 22.13
CA GLU A 50 12.73 -10.15 23.24
C GLU A 50 12.58 -9.26 24.48
N ASN A 51 11.35 -8.81 24.76
CA ASN A 51 11.01 -8.16 26.02
C ASN A 51 10.18 -9.13 26.87
N GLU A 52 10.37 -9.13 28.19
CA GLU A 52 9.52 -9.91 29.11
C GLU A 52 8.07 -9.38 29.15
N ASN A 53 7.86 -8.12 28.75
CA ASN A 53 6.57 -7.49 28.71
C ASN A 53 5.80 -7.83 27.42
N LEU A 54 4.80 -8.71 27.56
CA LEU A 54 3.91 -9.13 26.49
C LEU A 54 3.21 -7.96 25.77
N ILE A 55 2.85 -6.89 26.48
CA ILE A 55 2.16 -5.73 25.88
C ILE A 55 3.08 -5.04 24.88
N LEU A 56 4.35 -4.85 25.23
CA LEU A 56 5.33 -4.22 24.34
C LEU A 56 5.60 -5.09 23.11
N ASN A 57 5.65 -6.41 23.28
CA ASN A 57 5.86 -7.36 22.18
C ASN A 57 4.73 -7.33 21.15
N ILE A 58 3.49 -6.96 21.54
CA ILE A 58 2.35 -6.84 20.63
C ILE A 58 2.21 -5.42 20.09
N ALA A 59 2.33 -4.42 20.96
CA ALA A 59 2.11 -3.02 20.61
C ALA A 59 3.15 -2.49 19.62
N PHE A 60 4.42 -2.91 19.76
CA PHE A 60 5.49 -2.40 18.92
C PHE A 60 5.39 -2.86 17.45
N PRO A 61 5.21 -4.16 17.13
CA PRO A 61 4.96 -4.59 15.76
C PRO A 61 3.70 -3.96 15.16
N PHE A 62 2.64 -3.79 15.96
CA PHE A 62 1.42 -3.14 15.51
C PHE A 62 1.66 -1.66 15.16
N PHE A 63 2.43 -0.94 15.98
CA PHE A 63 2.85 0.43 15.69
C PHE A 63 3.69 0.51 14.41
N LEU A 64 4.67 -0.38 14.24
CA LEU A 64 5.48 -0.45 13.02
C LEU A 64 4.62 -0.73 11.78
N PHE A 65 3.62 -1.60 11.90
CA PHE A 65 2.66 -1.87 10.83
C PHE A 65 1.87 -0.61 10.44
N LEU A 66 1.31 0.11 11.42
CA LEU A 66 0.61 1.38 11.17
C LEU A 66 1.53 2.44 10.56
N PHE A 67 2.76 2.54 11.04
CA PHE A 67 3.75 3.45 10.50
C PHE A 67 4.13 3.09 9.05
N GLY A 68 4.26 1.80 8.75
CA GLY A 68 4.49 1.29 7.41
C GLY A 68 3.34 1.63 6.45
N ILE A 69 2.09 1.59 6.91
CA ILE A 69 0.93 2.06 6.13
C ILE A 69 1.08 3.54 5.76
N VAL A 70 1.44 4.39 6.72
CA VAL A 70 1.64 5.83 6.47
C VAL A 70 2.75 6.04 5.43
N ILE A 71 3.88 5.35 5.57
CA ILE A 71 4.98 5.40 4.60
C ILE A 71 4.50 4.96 3.22
N HIS A 72 3.74 3.87 3.14
CA HIS A 72 3.23 3.34 1.87
C HIS A 72 2.41 4.38 1.11
N GLU A 73 1.46 5.03 1.79
CA GLU A 73 0.67 6.09 1.15
C GLU A 73 1.54 7.29 0.75
N LEU A 74 2.50 7.69 1.59
CA LEU A 74 3.42 8.78 1.27
C LEU A 74 4.25 8.49 0.01
N VAL A 75 4.63 7.24 -0.23
CA VAL A 75 5.32 6.83 -1.47
C VAL A 75 4.42 7.07 -2.68
N HIS A 76 3.15 6.65 -2.64
CA HIS A 76 2.19 6.94 -3.72
C HIS A 76 2.05 8.44 -3.94
N GLY A 77 1.85 9.18 -2.86
CA GLY A 77 1.72 10.64 -2.92
C GLY A 77 2.96 11.34 -3.46
N PHE A 78 4.16 10.88 -3.13
CA PHE A 78 5.41 11.39 -3.69
C PHE A 78 5.48 11.20 -5.19
N PHE A 79 5.16 9.99 -5.69
CA PHE A 79 5.15 9.74 -7.12
C PHE A 79 4.05 10.55 -7.83
N PHE A 80 2.85 10.64 -7.26
CA PHE A 80 1.80 11.50 -7.81
C PHE A 80 2.22 12.97 -7.86
N ALA A 81 2.82 13.50 -6.79
CA ALA A 81 3.31 14.86 -6.76
C ALA A 81 4.43 15.10 -7.80
N LYS A 82 5.27 14.09 -8.07
CA LYS A 82 6.34 14.23 -9.07
C LYS A 82 5.79 14.41 -10.50
N TYR A 83 4.67 13.74 -10.82
CA TYR A 83 4.09 13.77 -12.18
C TYR A 83 2.88 14.69 -12.33
N ALA A 84 2.35 15.22 -11.22
CA ALA A 84 1.28 16.22 -11.21
C ALA A 84 1.80 17.62 -11.54
N GLU A 85 1.03 18.43 -12.26
CA GLU A 85 1.42 19.79 -12.63
C GLU A 85 1.58 20.72 -11.42
N LYS A 86 0.74 20.56 -10.40
CA LYS A 86 0.75 21.37 -9.17
C LYS A 86 1.42 20.65 -8.00
N GLY A 87 2.08 19.53 -8.28
CA GLY A 87 2.78 18.72 -7.30
C GLY A 87 1.90 18.25 -6.13
N PHE A 88 2.42 18.36 -4.90
CA PHE A 88 1.71 17.93 -3.69
C PHE A 88 0.37 18.63 -3.45
N LYS A 89 0.10 19.79 -4.06
CA LYS A 89 -1.22 20.46 -3.95
C LYS A 89 -2.35 19.63 -4.56
N SER A 90 -2.01 18.75 -5.50
CA SER A 90 -2.96 17.87 -6.19
C SER A 90 -3.14 16.52 -5.49
N VAL A 91 -2.31 16.18 -4.52
CA VAL A 91 -2.38 14.92 -3.79
C VAL A 91 -3.34 15.05 -2.61
N LYS A 92 -4.20 14.06 -2.43
CA LYS A 92 -5.04 13.89 -1.24
C LYS A 92 -4.83 12.51 -0.66
N PHE A 93 -4.68 12.48 0.67
CA PHE A 93 -4.65 11.26 1.45
C PHE A 93 -5.95 11.12 2.24
N GLY A 94 -6.33 9.89 2.55
CA GLY A 94 -7.46 9.62 3.42
C GLY A 94 -7.52 8.15 3.82
N VAL A 95 -8.55 7.84 4.61
CA VAL A 95 -8.86 6.46 5.01
C VAL A 95 -10.32 6.20 4.73
N LEU A 96 -10.60 5.14 3.98
CA LEU A 96 -11.95 4.64 3.78
C LEU A 96 -12.30 3.65 4.87
N TRP A 97 -12.84 4.16 5.98
CA TRP A 97 -13.12 3.39 7.20
C TRP A 97 -14.02 2.17 6.98
N LYS A 98 -14.98 2.23 6.06
CA LYS A 98 -15.88 1.10 5.73
C LYS A 98 -15.11 -0.15 5.29
N MET A 99 -13.93 0.02 4.69
CA MET A 99 -13.08 -1.07 4.21
C MET A 99 -11.66 -1.03 4.80
N LEU A 100 -11.44 -0.19 5.83
CA LEU A 100 -10.14 0.05 6.47
C LEU A 100 -9.00 0.26 5.46
N THR A 101 -9.31 0.94 4.35
CA THR A 101 -8.39 1.10 3.23
C THR A 101 -7.81 2.51 3.25
N PRO A 102 -6.54 2.70 3.63
CA PRO A 102 -5.85 3.96 3.40
C PRO A 102 -5.72 4.20 1.90
N TYR A 103 -5.73 5.46 1.47
CA TYR A 103 -5.56 5.80 0.06
C TYR A 103 -4.82 7.12 -0.14
N ALA A 104 -4.11 7.19 -1.26
CA ALA A 104 -3.60 8.39 -1.88
C ALA A 104 -4.20 8.55 -3.29
N HIS A 105 -4.59 9.76 -3.67
CA HIS A 105 -5.09 10.04 -5.02
C HIS A 105 -4.69 11.44 -5.49
N CYS A 106 -4.51 11.59 -6.80
CA CYS A 106 -4.19 12.84 -7.47
C CYS A 106 -5.43 13.43 -8.15
N LYS A 107 -5.80 14.67 -7.82
CA LYS A 107 -7.00 15.35 -8.35
C LYS A 107 -6.91 15.80 -9.80
N GLU A 108 -5.73 15.67 -10.41
CA GLU A 108 -5.47 16.12 -11.77
C GLU A 108 -4.74 15.02 -12.54
N PRO A 109 -4.84 15.00 -13.88
CA PRO A 109 -4.14 14.01 -14.68
C PRO A 109 -2.63 14.15 -14.51
N LEU A 110 -1.95 13.00 -14.43
CA LEU A 110 -0.49 12.93 -14.37
C LEU A 110 0.08 13.05 -15.79
N LYS A 111 1.28 13.65 -15.89
CA LYS A 111 2.04 13.80 -17.13
C LYS A 111 2.64 12.48 -17.62
#